data_AF-A0A1F8U5X1-F1
#
_entry.id   AF-A0A1F8U5X1-F1
#
_cell.length_a   1.000
_cell.length_b   1.000
_cell.length_c   1.000
_cell.angle_alpha   90.00
_cell.angle_beta   90.00
_cell.angle_gamma   90.00
#
_symmetry.space_group_name_H-M   'P 1'
#
loop_
_entity.id
_entity.type
_entity.pdbx_description
1 polymer ?
#
loop_
_entity_poly.entity_id
_entity_poly.type
_entity_poly.pdbx_seq_one_letter_code
_entity_poly.pdbx_strand_id
1 'polypeptide(L)'
;DDRYFGYVNREYSVGIPIPFGGGYFSTEILVVGIAVLLSQSVFPSGIFDIRYLSFVYILVFIAALFLIVLGIRKRWSWAGWMAAGVSVLVFSDTAYISYFNSFYGEAVTLVFLLLMTGAGINLASTARPRLWVLILFFAGAVFFAGAKVQNSPAGLLAVLLCFRLIRLRKDNLWKRTVVFSAACIIAVSVLSYITISRDIKTCNKYQTVFYGILKDSPDPAADLRELGLNSEYEALAGTNYFMKEYPIDIRTPEFKEEIDNTINHLKIAGFYLKHPGRLLDKLEVAALEGFLLKQGFGNYEKYPGVAYKTTANILSVWSNFKVSTLPHTLIFIIVFFAGFFLVLALEYIRNKDIQMRLLMEIMAFISLTGIMQFVMPIIGDGEADLSKHLFLFNVCFDLMFTAIVVYSLYRLWSFFRIFCTRLQLSK
;
A
#
# COMPACT_ATOMS: atom_id res chain seq x y z
N ASP A 1 16.46 2.70 24.67
CA ASP A 1 15.26 1.87 24.38
C ASP A 1 13.97 2.68 24.25
N ASP A 2 13.71 3.66 25.11
CA ASP A 2 12.47 4.47 25.06
C ASP A 2 12.27 5.33 23.81
N ARG A 3 13.35 5.67 23.09
CA ARG A 3 13.30 6.56 21.92
C ARG A 3 12.61 5.94 20.70
N TYR A 4 12.64 4.62 20.58
CA TYR A 4 12.13 3.89 19.42
C TYR A 4 11.10 2.85 19.85
N PHE A 5 10.05 2.68 19.04
CA PHE A 5 9.01 1.64 19.13
C PHE A 5 8.12 1.63 20.39
N GLY A 6 8.54 2.26 21.48
CA GLY A 6 7.86 2.24 22.77
C GLY A 6 6.80 3.32 22.96
N TYR A 7 7.10 4.54 22.51
CA TYR A 7 6.28 5.73 22.69
C TYR A 7 6.33 6.60 21.43
N VAL A 8 5.35 7.48 21.27
CA VAL A 8 5.35 8.51 20.22
C VAL A 8 6.28 9.64 20.62
N ASN A 9 7.18 10.01 19.72
CA ASN A 9 7.90 11.27 19.81
C ASN A 9 7.07 12.36 19.11
N ARG A 10 6.61 13.36 19.87
CA ARG A 10 5.82 14.48 19.32
C ARG A 10 6.68 15.51 18.63
N GLU A 11 7.81 15.85 19.24
CA GLU A 11 8.68 16.97 18.83
C GLU A 11 9.99 16.46 18.23
N TYR A 12 10.40 17.07 17.12
CA TYR A 12 11.62 16.78 16.38
C TYR A 12 12.41 18.07 16.14
N SER A 13 13.74 17.98 16.16
CA SER A 13 14.60 19.08 15.74
C SER A 13 14.59 19.22 14.21
N VAL A 14 14.44 20.44 13.70
CA VAL A 14 14.57 20.70 12.26
C VAL A 14 16.04 20.86 11.89
N GLY A 15 16.57 19.90 11.15
CA GLY A 15 17.94 19.91 10.64
C GLY A 15 18.04 20.35 9.17
N ILE A 16 19.26 20.36 8.65
CA ILE A 16 19.53 20.58 7.23
C ILE A 16 18.91 19.40 6.44
N PRO A 17 18.12 19.66 5.38
CA PRO A 17 17.60 18.60 4.54
C PRO A 17 18.73 17.77 3.93
N ILE A 18 18.77 16.47 4.21
CA ILE A 18 19.70 15.54 3.58
C ILE A 18 19.00 14.92 2.38
N PRO A 19 19.44 15.19 1.14
CA PRO A 19 18.88 14.55 -0.04
C PRO A 19 18.91 13.03 0.11
N PHE A 20 17.76 12.39 0.01
CA PHE A 20 17.63 10.93 0.19
C PHE A 20 18.16 10.45 1.55
N GLY A 21 18.06 11.25 2.62
CA GLY A 21 18.57 10.91 3.95
C GLY A 21 18.01 9.62 4.56
N GLY A 22 16.84 9.15 4.07
CA GLY A 22 16.29 7.82 4.38
C GLY A 22 16.83 6.67 3.52
N GLY A 23 17.83 6.94 2.67
CA GLY A 23 18.47 5.98 1.78
C GLY A 23 17.82 5.80 0.40
N TYR A 24 16.79 6.57 0.06
CA TYR A 24 16.16 6.56 -1.28
C TYR A 24 15.26 7.80 -1.51
N PHE A 25 14.82 8.01 -2.75
CA PHE A 25 13.82 9.03 -3.11
C PHE A 25 12.41 8.62 -2.66
N SER A 26 11.80 9.49 -1.84
CA SER A 26 10.39 9.40 -1.46
C SER A 26 9.65 10.71 -1.68
N THR A 27 8.42 10.62 -2.20
CA THR A 27 7.47 11.74 -2.30
C THR A 27 7.00 12.22 -0.92
N GLU A 28 7.18 11.41 0.12
CA GLU A 28 6.92 11.78 1.52
C GLU A 28 7.66 13.05 1.93
N ILE A 29 8.89 13.23 1.42
CA ILE A 29 9.74 14.40 1.74
C ILE A 29 9.02 15.71 1.42
N LEU A 30 8.23 15.75 0.35
CA LEU A 30 7.46 16.95 -0.03
C LEU A 30 6.32 17.21 0.97
N VAL A 31 5.66 16.15 1.44
CA VAL A 31 4.57 16.26 2.43
C VAL A 31 5.12 16.70 3.79
N VAL A 32 6.25 16.13 4.21
CA VAL A 32 6.98 16.53 5.42
C VAL A 32 7.44 17.98 5.30
N GLY A 33 7.97 18.39 4.14
CA GLY A 33 8.36 19.78 3.91
C GLY A 33 7.21 20.77 4.11
N ILE A 34 6.02 20.46 3.57
CA ILE A 34 4.81 21.26 3.80
C ILE A 34 4.44 21.28 5.29
N ALA A 35 4.48 20.14 5.97
CA ALA A 35 4.17 20.05 7.39
C ALA A 35 5.14 20.85 8.26
N VAL A 36 6.45 20.84 7.94
CA VAL A 36 7.47 21.63 8.63
C VAL A 36 7.22 23.12 8.43
N LEU A 37 6.93 23.56 7.21
CA LEU A 37 6.59 24.97 6.93
C LEU A 37 5.36 25.42 7.73
N LEU A 38 4.32 24.58 7.81
CA LEU A 38 3.13 24.87 8.61
C LEU A 38 3.46 24.93 10.10
N SER A 39 4.23 23.96 10.62
CA SER A 39 4.66 23.93 12.03
C SER A 39 5.47 25.18 12.40
N GLN A 40 6.42 25.58 11.56
CA GLN A 40 7.30 26.73 11.81
C GLN A 40 6.59 28.08 11.72
N SER A 41 5.41 28.15 11.09
CA SER A 41 4.59 29.37 11.10
C SER A 41 3.89 29.63 12.44
N VAL A 42 3.87 28.62 13.35
CA VAL A 42 3.20 28.70 14.65
C VAL A 42 4.16 28.45 15.83
N PHE A 43 5.10 27.52 15.69
CA PHE A 43 6.04 27.10 16.73
C PHE A 43 7.39 27.82 16.65
N PRO A 44 8.16 27.88 17.75
CA PRO A 44 9.51 28.44 17.75
C PRO A 44 10.40 27.85 16.65
N SER A 45 11.26 28.69 16.07
CA SER A 45 12.17 28.27 15.01
C SER A 45 13.05 27.10 15.48
N GLY A 46 13.09 26.03 14.68
CA GLY A 46 13.92 24.85 14.93
C GLY A 46 13.21 23.63 15.55
N ILE A 47 11.95 23.75 15.98
CA ILE A 47 11.14 22.61 16.47
C ILE A 47 10.04 22.27 15.47
N PHE A 48 9.88 20.98 15.17
CA PHE A 48 8.81 20.43 14.36
C PHE A 48 7.90 19.51 15.19
N ASP A 49 6.60 19.82 15.22
CA ASP A 49 5.58 18.97 15.85
C ASP A 49 4.93 18.05 14.80
N ILE A 50 5.07 16.73 14.98
CA ILE A 50 4.59 15.70 14.04
C ILE A 50 3.07 15.77 13.79
N ARG A 51 2.29 16.39 14.68
CA ARG A 51 0.85 16.53 14.50
C ARG A 51 0.49 17.40 13.30
N TYR A 52 1.38 18.29 12.86
CA TYR A 52 1.22 19.03 11.60
C TYR A 52 1.31 18.12 10.37
N LEU A 53 2.15 17.09 10.41
CA LEU A 53 2.19 16.07 9.36
C LEU A 53 0.88 15.29 9.33
N SER A 54 0.39 14.87 10.51
CA SER A 54 -0.92 14.24 10.62
C SER A 54 -2.05 15.13 10.10
N PHE A 55 -2.00 16.43 10.37
CA PHE A 55 -2.98 17.39 9.86
C PHE A 55 -2.99 17.43 8.32
N VAL A 56 -1.82 17.50 7.68
CA VAL A 56 -1.71 17.47 6.21
C VAL A 56 -2.28 16.16 5.65
N TYR A 57 -1.96 15.01 6.25
CA TYR A 57 -2.53 13.73 5.84
C TYR A 57 -4.05 13.68 6.00
N ILE A 58 -4.59 14.21 7.10
CA ILE A 58 -6.05 14.29 7.32
C ILE A 58 -6.73 15.13 6.24
N LEU A 59 -6.15 16.25 5.80
CA LEU A 59 -6.71 17.06 4.72
C LEU A 59 -6.79 16.29 3.39
N VAL A 60 -5.73 15.58 3.02
CA VAL A 60 -5.70 14.74 1.81
C VAL A 60 -6.69 13.58 1.94
N PHE A 61 -6.75 12.97 3.12
CA PHE A 61 -7.66 11.86 3.44
C PHE A 61 -9.13 12.28 3.33
N ILE A 62 -9.52 13.42 3.92
CA ILE A 62 -10.88 13.96 3.81
C ILE A 62 -11.22 14.28 2.34
N ALA A 63 -10.29 14.90 1.60
CA ALA A 63 -10.50 15.19 0.18
C ALA A 63 -10.70 13.90 -0.63
N ALA A 64 -9.93 12.85 -0.35
CA ALA A 64 -10.06 11.54 -0.99
C ALA A 64 -11.43 10.90 -0.71
N LEU A 65 -11.84 10.83 0.56
CA LEU A 65 -13.15 10.29 0.95
C LEU A 65 -14.29 11.09 0.33
N PHE A 66 -14.20 12.42 0.35
CA PHE A 66 -15.17 13.31 -0.30
C PHE A 66 -15.30 12.99 -1.79
N LEU A 67 -14.19 12.81 -2.51
CA LEU A 67 -14.21 12.46 -3.92
C LEU A 67 -14.82 11.08 -4.16
N ILE A 68 -14.47 10.06 -3.36
CA ILE A 68 -15.08 8.71 -3.46
C ILE A 68 -16.61 8.82 -3.35
N VAL A 69 -17.10 9.48 -2.29
CA VAL A 69 -18.54 9.67 -2.05
C VAL A 69 -19.19 10.47 -3.17
N LEU A 70 -18.57 11.57 -3.61
CA LEU A 70 -19.09 12.41 -4.68
C LEU A 70 -19.21 11.65 -6.00
N GLY A 71 -18.20 10.85 -6.35
CA GLY A 71 -18.18 10.05 -7.56
C GLY A 71 -19.27 8.98 -7.55
N ILE A 72 -19.34 8.20 -6.46
CA ILE A 72 -20.36 7.16 -6.30
C ILE A 72 -21.77 7.79 -6.29
N ARG A 73 -21.99 8.91 -5.60
CA ARG A 73 -23.28 9.60 -5.56
C ARG A 73 -23.74 10.08 -6.94
N LYS A 74 -22.83 10.62 -7.76
CA LYS A 74 -23.16 11.04 -9.13
C LYS A 74 -23.71 9.90 -9.98
N ARG A 75 -23.27 8.67 -9.71
CA ARG A 75 -23.63 7.50 -10.51
C ARG A 75 -24.77 6.68 -9.90
N TRP A 76 -24.75 6.48 -8.58
CA TRP A 76 -25.61 5.57 -7.84
C TRP A 76 -26.28 6.23 -6.62
N SER A 77 -26.57 7.54 -6.71
CA SER A 77 -27.31 8.35 -5.73
C SER A 77 -27.04 7.98 -4.26
N TRP A 78 -27.96 7.29 -3.60
CA TRP A 78 -27.89 6.95 -2.17
C TRP A 78 -26.71 6.01 -1.82
N ALA A 79 -26.19 5.22 -2.77
CA ALA A 79 -25.02 4.37 -2.55
C ALA A 79 -23.77 5.19 -2.19
N GLY A 80 -23.74 6.49 -2.53
CA GLY A 80 -22.68 7.40 -2.08
C GLY A 80 -22.64 7.55 -0.56
N TRP A 81 -23.79 7.59 0.11
CA TRP A 81 -23.86 7.68 1.57
C TRP A 81 -23.42 6.37 2.24
N MET A 82 -23.75 5.23 1.65
CA MET A 82 -23.22 3.94 2.10
C MET A 82 -21.70 3.89 1.95
N ALA A 83 -21.17 4.33 0.81
CA ALA A 83 -19.74 4.40 0.60
C ALA A 83 -19.06 5.31 1.63
N ALA A 84 -19.70 6.42 2.03
CA ALA A 84 -19.20 7.28 3.09
C ALA A 84 -19.07 6.52 4.41
N GLY A 85 -20.17 5.88 4.85
CA GLY A 85 -20.20 5.14 6.12
C GLY A 85 -19.18 3.99 6.16
N VAL A 86 -19.12 3.17 5.12
CA VAL A 86 -18.17 2.04 5.04
C VAL A 86 -16.73 2.54 4.95
N SER A 87 -16.46 3.57 4.14
CA SER A 87 -15.08 4.08 4.00
C SER A 87 -14.57 4.71 5.29
N VAL A 88 -15.43 5.42 6.04
CA VAL A 88 -15.05 5.96 7.36
C VAL A 88 -14.79 4.82 8.35
N LEU A 89 -15.68 3.82 8.41
CA LEU A 89 -15.50 2.66 9.29
C LEU A 89 -14.19 1.91 9.03
N VAL A 90 -13.83 1.73 7.77
CA VAL A 90 -12.64 0.97 7.33
C VAL A 90 -11.37 1.80 7.45
N PHE A 91 -11.33 2.99 6.84
CA PHE A 91 -10.08 3.75 6.67
C PHE A 91 -9.79 4.75 7.80
N SER A 92 -10.77 5.05 8.67
CA SER A 92 -10.48 5.78 9.92
C SER A 92 -10.09 4.85 11.07
N ASP A 93 -9.85 3.56 10.78
CA ASP A 93 -9.37 2.61 11.78
C ASP A 93 -7.99 3.02 12.31
N THR A 94 -7.78 2.91 13.62
CA THR A 94 -6.53 3.28 14.31
C THR A 94 -5.31 2.57 13.73
N ALA A 95 -5.46 1.36 13.19
CA ALA A 95 -4.35 0.66 12.56
C ALA A 95 -3.85 1.36 11.28
N TYR A 96 -4.70 2.16 10.62
CA TYR A 96 -4.32 3.03 9.50
C TYR A 96 -3.87 4.42 9.95
N ILE A 97 -4.71 5.11 10.73
CA ILE A 97 -4.47 6.52 11.07
C ILE A 97 -3.29 6.72 12.03
N SER A 98 -2.84 5.68 12.75
CA SER A 98 -1.63 5.77 13.59
C SER A 98 -0.39 6.12 12.77
N TYR A 99 -0.32 5.71 11.50
CA TYR A 99 0.79 6.08 10.61
C TYR A 99 0.87 7.58 10.31
N PHE A 100 -0.22 8.34 10.50
CA PHE A 100 -0.22 9.78 10.21
C PHE A 100 0.70 10.58 11.13
N ASN A 101 1.05 10.04 12.30
CA ASN A 101 2.02 10.62 13.23
C ASN A 101 3.37 9.87 13.15
N SER A 102 3.80 9.51 11.94
CA SER A 102 5.08 8.85 11.70
C SER A 102 5.69 9.27 10.35
N PHE A 103 6.99 9.04 10.19
CA PHE A 103 7.72 9.22 8.92
C PHE A 103 7.77 7.92 8.11
N TYR A 104 6.71 7.12 8.21
CA TYR A 104 6.55 5.89 7.46
C TYR A 104 5.73 6.20 6.19
N GLY A 105 6.29 5.82 5.03
CA GLY A 105 5.66 6.04 3.72
C GLY A 105 4.29 5.38 3.54
N GLU A 106 3.87 4.50 4.46
CA GLU A 106 2.53 3.92 4.58
C GLU A 106 1.44 4.99 4.64
N ALA A 107 1.65 6.12 5.34
CA ALA A 107 0.66 7.20 5.40
C ALA A 107 0.43 7.86 4.03
N VAL A 108 1.52 8.20 3.33
CA VAL A 108 1.47 8.76 1.96
C VAL A 108 0.82 7.75 1.00
N THR A 109 1.22 6.49 1.10
CA THR A 109 0.68 5.38 0.30
C THR A 109 -0.84 5.31 0.44
N LEU A 110 -1.36 5.31 1.67
CA LEU A 110 -2.79 5.25 1.95
C LEU A 110 -3.54 6.46 1.37
N VAL A 111 -3.16 7.69 1.78
CA VAL A 111 -3.97 8.87 1.45
C VAL A 111 -3.95 9.18 -0.04
N PHE A 112 -2.84 8.96 -0.73
CA PHE A 112 -2.73 9.24 -2.16
C PHE A 112 -3.30 8.12 -3.05
N LEU A 113 -3.28 6.85 -2.61
CA LEU A 113 -4.06 5.79 -3.29
C LEU A 113 -5.56 6.04 -3.18
N LEU A 114 -6.04 6.45 -2.00
CA LEU A 114 -7.44 6.84 -1.82
C LEU A 114 -7.80 8.07 -2.66
N LEU A 115 -6.92 9.08 -2.73
CA LEU A 115 -7.12 10.26 -3.57
C LEU A 115 -7.21 9.89 -5.05
N MET A 116 -6.27 9.05 -5.53
CA MET A 116 -6.27 8.51 -6.89
C MET A 116 -7.57 7.74 -7.16
N THR A 117 -8.01 6.90 -6.22
CA THR A 117 -9.26 6.13 -6.32
C THR A 117 -10.47 7.05 -6.42
N GLY A 118 -10.63 8.01 -5.51
CA GLY A 118 -11.75 8.96 -5.51
C GLY A 118 -11.78 9.83 -6.77
N ALA A 119 -10.64 10.34 -7.20
CA ALA A 119 -10.52 11.08 -8.46
C ALA A 119 -10.87 10.18 -9.66
N GLY A 120 -10.37 8.95 -9.69
CA GLY A 120 -10.66 7.96 -10.72
C GLY A 120 -12.15 7.62 -10.84
N ILE A 121 -12.84 7.42 -9.71
CA ILE A 121 -14.29 7.23 -9.69
C ILE A 121 -15.00 8.45 -10.29
N ASN A 122 -14.57 9.68 -9.98
CA ASN A 122 -15.14 10.89 -10.57
C ASN A 122 -14.90 10.99 -12.09
N LEU A 123 -13.71 10.62 -12.56
CA LEU A 123 -13.41 10.51 -14.00
C LEU A 123 -14.35 9.51 -14.67
N ALA A 124 -14.64 8.39 -14.01
CA ALA A 124 -15.57 7.34 -14.43
C ALA A 124 -17.06 7.64 -14.16
N SER A 125 -17.39 8.81 -13.63
CA SER A 125 -18.79 9.18 -13.31
C SER A 125 -19.35 10.27 -14.21
N THR A 126 -18.55 10.81 -15.14
CA THR A 126 -18.96 11.93 -16.00
C THR A 126 -18.47 11.70 -17.43
N ALA A 127 -19.30 12.00 -18.44
CA ALA A 127 -18.92 11.86 -19.85
C ALA A 127 -17.81 12.83 -20.30
N ARG A 128 -17.75 14.02 -19.69
CA ARG A 128 -16.69 15.00 -19.92
C ARG A 128 -16.08 15.42 -18.58
N PRO A 129 -15.10 14.67 -18.07
CA PRO A 129 -14.45 15.01 -16.81
C PRO A 129 -13.71 16.36 -16.88
N ARG A 130 -13.69 17.07 -15.75
CA ARG A 130 -12.97 18.34 -15.60
C ARG A 130 -11.47 18.09 -15.46
N LEU A 131 -10.66 18.99 -16.00
CA LEU A 131 -9.18 18.86 -15.99
C LEU A 131 -8.60 18.77 -14.57
N TRP A 132 -9.14 19.51 -13.61
CA TRP A 132 -8.65 19.46 -12.23
C TRP A 132 -8.83 18.07 -11.58
N VAL A 133 -9.86 17.30 -11.96
CA VAL A 133 -10.04 15.92 -11.45
C VAL A 133 -8.95 15.01 -11.99
N LEU A 134 -8.55 15.21 -13.25
CA LEU A 134 -7.40 14.51 -13.84
C LEU A 134 -6.09 14.88 -13.14
N ILE A 135 -5.90 16.16 -12.82
CA ILE A 135 -4.73 16.62 -12.06
C ILE A 135 -4.69 15.96 -10.68
N LEU A 136 -5.82 15.86 -9.97
CA LEU A 136 -5.88 15.17 -8.68
C LEU A 136 -5.60 13.66 -8.81
N PHE A 137 -6.12 13.01 -9.85
CA PHE A 137 -5.81 11.61 -10.12
C PHE A 137 -4.30 11.39 -10.29
N PHE A 138 -3.66 12.25 -11.09
CA PHE A 138 -2.22 12.15 -11.32
C PHE A 138 -1.36 12.59 -10.14
N ALA A 139 -1.79 13.59 -9.37
CA ALA A 139 -1.15 13.92 -8.10
C ALA A 139 -1.20 12.71 -7.15
N GLY A 140 -2.37 12.07 -7.04
CA GLY A 140 -2.54 10.78 -6.36
C GLY A 140 -1.54 9.73 -6.84
N ALA A 141 -1.52 9.45 -8.14
CA ALA A 141 -0.66 8.42 -8.73
C ALA A 141 0.84 8.68 -8.54
N VAL A 142 1.30 9.92 -8.71
CA VAL A 142 2.72 10.29 -8.56
C VAL A 142 3.17 10.17 -7.11
N PHE A 143 2.40 10.73 -6.17
CA PHE A 143 2.73 10.64 -4.75
C PHE A 143 2.66 9.20 -4.24
N PHE A 144 1.64 8.44 -4.66
CA PHE A 144 1.52 7.01 -4.34
C PHE A 144 2.72 6.20 -4.85
N ALA A 145 3.07 6.34 -6.13
CA ALA A 145 4.16 5.58 -6.76
C ALA A 145 5.52 5.83 -6.09
N GLY A 146 5.77 7.07 -5.69
CA GLY A 146 7.03 7.46 -5.04
C GLY A 146 7.01 7.41 -3.52
N ALA A 147 5.92 6.98 -2.87
CA ALA A 147 5.84 6.99 -1.41
C ALA A 147 6.80 5.98 -0.75
N LYS A 148 6.98 4.84 -1.41
CA LYS A 148 7.83 3.74 -0.98
C LYS A 148 8.33 3.02 -2.23
N VAL A 149 9.56 2.50 -2.20
CA VAL A 149 10.13 1.72 -3.31
C VAL A 149 9.21 0.57 -3.73
N GLN A 150 8.56 -0.06 -2.75
CA GLN A 150 7.62 -1.15 -2.96
C GLN A 150 6.42 -0.75 -3.83
N ASN A 151 6.05 0.54 -3.87
CA ASN A 151 4.94 1.05 -4.67
C ASN A 151 5.32 1.30 -6.14
N SER A 152 6.61 1.42 -6.46
CA SER A 152 7.09 1.74 -7.82
C SER A 152 6.51 0.82 -8.90
N PRO A 153 6.46 -0.52 -8.72
CA PRO A 153 5.86 -1.41 -9.72
C PRO A 153 4.36 -1.16 -9.93
N ALA A 154 3.61 -0.82 -8.88
CA ALA A 154 2.22 -0.40 -8.99
C ALA A 154 2.10 0.98 -9.68
N GLY A 155 3.06 1.89 -9.47
CA GLY A 155 3.17 3.13 -10.25
C GLY A 155 3.28 2.86 -11.76
N LEU A 156 4.13 1.92 -12.17
CA LEU A 156 4.23 1.50 -13.58
C LEU A 156 2.93 0.88 -14.09
N LEU A 157 2.23 0.09 -13.26
CA LEU A 157 0.91 -0.44 -13.61
C LEU A 157 -0.12 0.69 -13.83
N ALA A 158 -0.06 1.77 -13.03
CA ALA A 158 -0.96 2.92 -13.17
C ALA A 158 -0.79 3.64 -14.52
N VAL A 159 0.39 3.56 -15.15
CA VAL A 159 0.63 4.12 -16.49
C VAL A 159 -0.29 3.48 -17.54
N LEU A 160 -0.69 2.23 -17.37
CA LEU A 160 -1.62 1.58 -18.29
C LEU A 160 -2.99 2.28 -18.32
N LEU A 161 -3.42 2.89 -17.21
CA LEU A 161 -4.64 3.68 -17.15
C LEU A 161 -4.54 4.95 -18.01
N CYS A 162 -3.34 5.50 -18.22
CA CYS A 162 -3.14 6.69 -19.06
C CYS A 162 -3.62 6.47 -20.51
N PHE A 163 -3.45 5.26 -21.05
CA PHE A 163 -3.98 4.91 -22.39
C PHE A 163 -5.50 5.00 -22.47
N ARG A 164 -6.20 4.77 -21.35
CA ARG A 164 -7.63 4.98 -21.27
C ARG A 164 -7.96 6.45 -21.09
N LEU A 165 -7.30 7.11 -20.15
CA LEU A 165 -7.57 8.50 -19.79
C LEU A 165 -7.36 9.46 -20.96
N ILE A 166 -6.35 9.23 -21.81
CA ILE A 166 -6.08 10.07 -23.00
C ILE A 166 -7.26 10.06 -24.00
N ARG A 167 -8.07 9.01 -24.01
CA ARG A 167 -9.21 8.83 -24.93
C ARG A 167 -10.52 9.43 -24.40
N LEU A 168 -10.57 9.86 -23.13
CA LEU A 168 -11.79 10.44 -22.54
C LEU A 168 -12.13 11.81 -23.10
N ARG A 169 -11.13 12.57 -23.58
CA ARG A 169 -11.32 13.89 -24.17
C ARG A 169 -10.40 14.10 -25.38
N LYS A 170 -10.85 14.94 -26.32
CA LYS A 170 -10.14 15.20 -27.58
C LYS A 170 -9.20 16.40 -27.53
N ASP A 171 -9.35 17.30 -26.57
CA ASP A 171 -8.58 18.54 -26.50
C ASP A 171 -7.10 18.33 -26.18
N ASN A 172 -6.25 19.20 -26.73
CA ASN A 172 -4.80 19.07 -26.66
C ASN A 172 -4.26 19.25 -25.24
N LEU A 173 -4.86 20.15 -24.45
CA LEU A 173 -4.46 20.36 -23.06
C LEU A 173 -4.60 19.06 -22.25
N TRP A 174 -5.77 18.41 -22.33
CA TRP A 174 -6.00 17.12 -21.69
C TRP A 174 -4.96 16.06 -22.09
N LYS A 175 -4.71 15.88 -23.40
CA LYS A 175 -3.75 14.89 -23.89
C LYS A 175 -2.33 15.17 -23.42
N ARG A 176 -1.90 16.43 -23.48
CA ARG A 176 -0.57 16.86 -22.99
C ARG A 176 -0.43 16.61 -21.49
N THR A 177 -1.46 16.92 -20.71
CA THR A 177 -1.49 16.61 -19.27
C THR A 177 -1.35 15.11 -19.02
N VAL A 178 -2.09 14.25 -19.74
CA VAL A 178 -1.97 12.79 -19.58
C VAL A 178 -0.57 12.28 -19.91
N VAL A 179 0.02 12.72 -21.03
CA VAL A 179 1.36 12.29 -21.45
C VAL A 179 2.43 12.77 -20.46
N PHE A 180 2.38 14.03 -20.05
CA PHE A 180 3.31 14.59 -19.06
C PHE A 180 3.20 13.84 -17.73
N SER A 181 1.99 13.63 -17.23
CA SER A 181 1.79 12.91 -15.97
C SER A 181 2.20 11.44 -16.04
N ALA A 182 2.00 10.76 -17.17
CA ALA A 182 2.52 9.41 -17.39
C ALA A 182 4.05 9.38 -17.29
N ALA A 183 4.73 10.35 -17.92
CA ALA A 183 6.18 10.48 -17.82
C ALA A 183 6.63 10.76 -16.37
N CYS A 184 5.90 11.60 -15.61
CA CYS A 184 6.19 11.83 -14.20
C CYS A 184 6.05 10.56 -13.34
N ILE A 185 5.00 9.75 -13.57
CA ILE A 185 4.80 8.49 -12.84
C ILE A 185 5.95 7.52 -13.12
N ILE A 186 6.34 7.38 -14.39
CA ILE A 186 7.49 6.54 -14.78
C ILE A 186 8.76 7.05 -14.12
N ALA A 187 9.03 8.36 -14.22
CA ALA A 187 10.23 8.98 -13.67
C ALA A 187 10.33 8.78 -12.16
N VAL A 188 9.25 9.01 -11.40
CA VAL A 188 9.23 8.79 -9.95
C VAL A 188 9.40 7.32 -9.60
N SER A 189 8.71 6.41 -10.31
CA SER A 189 8.82 4.96 -10.06
C SER A 189 10.26 4.46 -10.28
N VAL A 190 10.91 4.91 -11.35
CA VAL A 190 12.31 4.59 -11.66
C VAL A 190 13.26 5.25 -10.66
N LEU A 191 13.06 6.54 -10.34
CA LEU A 191 13.92 7.29 -9.43
C LEU A 191 13.93 6.67 -8.03
N SER A 192 12.76 6.28 -7.50
CA SER A 192 12.65 5.59 -6.21
C SER A 192 13.45 4.28 -6.18
N TYR A 193 13.57 3.57 -7.31
CA TYR A 193 14.34 2.31 -7.38
C TYR A 193 15.85 2.52 -7.55
N ILE A 194 16.28 3.43 -8.44
CA ILE A 194 17.70 3.64 -8.72
C ILE A 194 18.44 4.34 -7.57
N THR A 195 17.72 5.12 -6.75
CA THR A 195 18.29 5.88 -5.62
C THR A 195 18.43 5.07 -4.33
N ILE A 196 17.99 3.81 -4.31
CA ILE A 196 18.14 2.94 -3.13
C ILE A 196 19.64 2.79 -2.81
N SER A 197 19.99 3.10 -1.56
CA SER A 197 21.34 2.97 -1.02
C SER A 197 21.81 1.51 -1.07
N ARG A 198 23.13 1.33 -1.14
CA ARG A 198 23.74 -0.01 -1.14
C ARG A 198 23.34 -0.80 0.12
N ASP A 199 23.39 -0.16 1.28
CA ASP A 199 23.05 -0.81 2.56
C ASP A 199 21.62 -1.35 2.61
N ILE A 200 20.64 -0.61 2.05
CA ILE A 200 19.25 -1.09 1.97
C ILE A 200 19.16 -2.28 1.01
N LYS A 201 19.83 -2.23 -0.15
CA LYS A 201 19.85 -3.36 -1.09
C LYS A 201 20.45 -4.61 -0.45
N THR A 202 21.59 -4.48 0.24
CA THR A 202 22.25 -5.60 0.93
C THR A 202 21.37 -6.15 2.04
N CYS A 203 20.74 -5.29 2.86
CA CYS A 203 19.77 -5.68 3.87
C CYS A 203 18.62 -6.51 3.29
N ASN A 204 17.98 -6.02 2.23
CA ASN A 204 16.86 -6.68 1.58
C ASN A 204 17.24 -8.03 0.98
N LYS A 205 18.40 -8.11 0.30
CA LYS A 205 18.94 -9.37 -0.23
C LYS A 205 19.21 -10.37 0.89
N TYR A 206 19.81 -9.93 1.98
CA TYR A 206 20.06 -10.76 3.15
C TYR A 206 18.75 -11.32 3.72
N GLN A 207 17.78 -10.46 4.00
CA GLN A 207 16.51 -10.89 4.58
C GLN A 207 15.77 -11.88 3.66
N THR A 208 15.79 -11.64 2.35
CA THR A 208 15.18 -12.54 1.36
C THR A 208 15.81 -13.94 1.37
N VAL A 209 17.14 -14.04 1.50
CA VAL A 209 17.84 -15.32 1.53
C VAL A 209 17.67 -15.99 2.90
N PHE A 210 18.13 -15.34 3.95
CA PHE A 210 18.34 -15.96 5.26
C PHE A 210 17.08 -15.99 6.12
N TYR A 211 16.25 -14.96 6.03
CA TYR A 211 14.96 -14.87 6.73
C TYR A 211 13.76 -15.13 5.81
N GLY A 212 14.01 -15.56 4.57
CA GLY A 212 13.01 -15.95 3.58
C GLY A 212 13.23 -17.39 3.17
N ILE A 213 14.05 -17.62 2.13
CA ILE A 213 14.27 -18.94 1.52
C ILE A 213 14.77 -19.98 2.53
N LEU A 214 15.81 -19.65 3.30
CA LEU A 214 16.46 -20.60 4.21
C LEU A 214 15.69 -20.83 5.50
N LYS A 215 14.83 -19.88 5.89
CA LYS A 215 13.98 -20.02 7.07
C LYS A 215 13.03 -21.21 6.85
N ASP A 216 13.06 -22.17 7.76
CA ASP A 216 12.32 -23.43 7.67
C ASP A 216 12.66 -24.26 6.41
N SER A 217 13.87 -24.11 5.87
CA SER A 217 14.36 -24.99 4.80
C SER A 217 14.74 -26.37 5.33
N PRO A 218 14.34 -27.46 4.62
CA PRO A 218 14.77 -28.80 4.98
C PRO A 218 16.27 -29.05 4.71
N ASP A 219 16.89 -28.29 3.80
CA ASP A 219 18.32 -28.38 3.48
C ASP A 219 18.87 -26.98 3.10
N PRO A 220 19.18 -26.12 4.10
CA PRO A 220 19.66 -24.77 3.85
C PRO A 220 20.98 -24.73 3.04
N ALA A 221 21.87 -25.72 3.21
CA ALA A 221 23.12 -25.80 2.47
C ALA A 221 22.88 -26.07 0.96
N ALA A 222 21.92 -26.91 0.61
CA ALA A 222 21.53 -27.14 -0.79
C ALA A 222 20.92 -25.88 -1.43
N ASP A 223 20.05 -25.19 -0.70
CA ASP A 223 19.44 -23.95 -1.18
C ASP A 223 20.50 -22.85 -1.41
N LEU A 224 21.48 -22.72 -0.50
CA LEU A 224 22.62 -21.82 -0.66
C LEU A 224 23.43 -22.14 -1.93
N ARG A 225 23.73 -23.42 -2.17
CA ARG A 225 24.43 -23.86 -3.39
C ARG A 225 23.65 -23.53 -4.66
N GLU A 226 22.33 -23.71 -4.66
CA GLU A 226 21.51 -23.33 -5.81
C GLU A 226 21.50 -21.80 -6.04
N LEU A 227 21.45 -21.03 -4.96
CA LEU A 227 21.55 -19.57 -5.02
C LEU A 227 22.97 -19.09 -5.41
N GLY A 228 23.97 -19.97 -5.33
CA GLY A 228 25.37 -19.71 -5.65
C GLY A 228 26.14 -19.01 -4.52
N LEU A 229 25.70 -19.19 -3.27
CA LEU A 229 26.34 -18.68 -2.06
C LEU A 229 27.12 -19.79 -1.34
N ASN A 230 28.08 -19.40 -0.50
CA ASN A 230 28.79 -20.35 0.37
C ASN A 230 27.81 -21.14 1.26
N SER A 231 27.91 -22.48 1.23
CA SER A 231 27.06 -23.37 2.04
C SER A 231 27.31 -23.26 3.54
N GLU A 232 28.47 -22.77 3.97
CA GLU A 232 28.77 -22.52 5.39
C GLU A 232 27.82 -21.47 6.00
N TYR A 233 27.19 -20.64 5.18
CA TYR A 233 26.18 -19.68 5.63
C TYR A 233 24.87 -20.33 6.08
N GLU A 234 24.73 -21.66 6.06
CA GLU A 234 23.54 -22.37 6.55
C GLU A 234 23.21 -22.02 8.01
N ALA A 235 24.23 -21.71 8.82
CA ALA A 235 24.06 -21.29 10.21
C ALA A 235 23.29 -19.97 10.37
N LEU A 236 23.16 -19.18 9.30
CA LEU A 236 22.37 -17.94 9.27
C LEU A 236 20.89 -18.19 8.89
N ALA A 237 20.47 -19.44 8.67
CA ALA A 237 19.07 -19.74 8.39
C ALA A 237 18.16 -19.24 9.54
N GLY A 238 17.14 -18.46 9.19
CA GLY A 238 16.20 -17.90 10.16
C GLY A 238 16.68 -16.67 10.92
N THR A 239 17.87 -16.12 10.62
CA THR A 239 18.31 -14.84 11.21
C THR A 239 17.91 -13.64 10.35
N ASN A 240 17.54 -12.51 10.97
CA ASN A 240 17.23 -11.25 10.27
C ASN A 240 18.38 -10.23 10.40
N TYR A 241 18.48 -9.27 9.47
CA TYR A 241 19.60 -8.32 9.35
C TYR A 241 19.77 -7.34 10.53
N PHE A 242 18.80 -7.26 11.45
CA PHE A 242 18.82 -6.35 12.59
C PHE A 242 19.07 -7.06 13.94
N MET A 243 19.41 -8.36 13.93
CA MET A 243 19.81 -9.07 15.14
C MET A 243 21.10 -8.51 15.71
N LYS A 244 21.25 -8.61 17.05
CA LYS A 244 22.44 -8.13 17.76
C LYS A 244 23.64 -9.04 17.54
N GLU A 245 23.39 -10.35 17.49
CA GLU A 245 24.39 -11.41 17.43
C GLU A 245 24.06 -12.34 16.26
N TYR A 246 25.12 -12.84 15.60
CA TYR A 246 25.02 -13.77 14.48
C TYR A 246 26.02 -14.91 14.66
N PRO A 247 25.67 -16.12 14.21
CA PRO A 247 26.62 -17.24 14.14
C PRO A 247 27.83 -16.97 13.23
N ILE A 248 27.66 -16.14 12.21
CA ILE A 248 28.70 -15.73 11.25
C ILE A 248 28.67 -14.21 11.11
N ASP A 249 29.83 -13.56 11.04
CA ASP A 249 29.89 -12.09 10.94
C ASP A 249 29.47 -11.59 9.54
N ILE A 250 28.22 -11.14 9.46
CA ILE A 250 27.60 -10.59 8.25
C ILE A 250 28.05 -9.15 7.93
N ARG A 251 28.87 -8.53 8.79
CA ARG A 251 29.31 -7.14 8.62
C ARG A 251 30.61 -7.00 7.82
N THR A 252 31.29 -8.12 7.58
CA THR A 252 32.51 -8.20 6.79
C THR A 252 32.29 -7.72 5.34
N PRO A 253 33.25 -6.99 4.73
CA PRO A 253 33.16 -6.58 3.33
C PRO A 253 32.94 -7.76 2.38
N GLU A 254 33.61 -8.89 2.64
CA GLU A 254 33.56 -10.09 1.82
C GLU A 254 32.14 -10.65 1.73
N PHE A 255 31.46 -10.79 2.88
CA PHE A 255 30.07 -11.27 2.93
C PHE A 255 29.12 -10.34 2.16
N LYS A 256 29.26 -9.02 2.36
CA LYS A 256 28.42 -8.03 1.69
C LYS A 256 28.61 -8.03 0.18
N GLU A 257 29.85 -8.14 -0.29
CA GLU A 257 30.16 -8.21 -1.72
C GLU A 257 29.65 -9.50 -2.35
N GLU A 258 29.78 -10.64 -1.67
CA GLU A 258 29.27 -11.92 -2.15
C GLU A 258 27.74 -11.87 -2.33
N ILE A 259 27.01 -11.43 -1.30
CA ILE A 259 25.55 -11.25 -1.41
C ILE A 259 25.20 -10.27 -2.53
N ASP A 260 25.91 -9.13 -2.60
CA ASP A 260 25.57 -8.09 -3.53
C ASP A 260 25.71 -8.52 -5.00
N ASN A 261 26.78 -9.27 -5.30
CA ASN A 261 27.11 -9.72 -6.64
C ASN A 261 26.32 -10.97 -7.05
N THR A 262 25.95 -11.81 -6.08
CA THR A 262 25.34 -13.11 -6.36
C THR A 262 23.81 -13.05 -6.39
N ILE A 263 23.21 -12.23 -5.52
CA ILE A 263 21.77 -12.21 -5.29
C ILE A 263 21.12 -10.99 -5.95
N ASN A 264 20.04 -11.25 -6.68
CA ASN A 264 19.13 -10.26 -7.22
C ASN A 264 17.71 -10.81 -7.25
N HIS A 265 16.70 -9.95 -7.35
CA HIS A 265 15.29 -10.36 -7.29
C HIS A 265 14.88 -11.35 -8.39
N LEU A 266 15.52 -11.34 -9.57
CA LEU A 266 15.23 -12.31 -10.62
C LEU A 266 15.71 -13.72 -10.25
N LYS A 267 16.89 -13.83 -9.60
CA LYS A 267 17.38 -15.11 -9.09
C LYS A 267 16.46 -15.67 -7.99
N ILE A 268 16.00 -14.81 -7.07
CA ILE A 268 15.05 -15.19 -6.02
C ILE A 268 13.71 -15.66 -6.62
N ALA A 269 13.17 -14.91 -7.58
CA ALA A 269 11.95 -15.31 -8.29
C ALA A 269 12.17 -16.64 -9.04
N GLY A 270 13.32 -16.82 -9.68
CA GLY A 270 13.70 -18.07 -10.36
C GLY A 270 13.79 -19.26 -9.42
N PHE A 271 14.31 -19.08 -8.20
CA PHE A 271 14.31 -20.11 -7.16
C PHE A 271 12.88 -20.54 -6.82
N TYR A 272 11.99 -19.61 -6.50
CA TYR A 272 10.60 -19.93 -6.17
C TYR A 272 9.80 -20.53 -7.33
N LEU A 273 10.13 -20.19 -8.59
CA LEU A 273 9.51 -20.81 -9.77
C LEU A 273 9.90 -22.28 -9.92
N LYS A 274 11.13 -22.66 -9.55
CA LYS A 274 11.57 -24.06 -9.53
C LYS A 274 11.03 -24.82 -8.31
N HIS A 275 10.76 -24.10 -7.22
CA HIS A 275 10.31 -24.63 -5.94
C HIS A 275 8.93 -24.08 -5.55
N PRO A 276 7.86 -24.36 -6.31
CA PRO A 276 6.55 -23.75 -6.10
C PRO A 276 5.93 -24.09 -4.74
N GLY A 277 6.23 -25.27 -4.17
CA GLY A 277 5.81 -25.63 -2.81
C GLY A 277 6.39 -24.66 -1.77
N ARG A 278 7.69 -24.32 -1.89
CA ARG A 278 8.35 -23.35 -1.01
C ARG A 278 7.73 -21.96 -1.13
N LEU A 279 7.34 -21.55 -2.34
CA LEU A 279 6.63 -20.29 -2.54
C LEU A 279 5.25 -20.30 -1.85
N LEU A 280 4.49 -21.40 -1.99
CA LEU A 280 3.17 -21.53 -1.38
C LEU A 280 3.27 -21.47 0.16
N ASP A 281 4.27 -22.14 0.75
CA ASP A 281 4.50 -22.07 2.20
C ASP A 281 4.74 -20.62 2.67
N LYS A 282 5.57 -19.86 1.94
CA LYS A 282 5.86 -18.46 2.26
C LYS A 282 4.66 -17.54 2.03
N LEU A 283 3.83 -17.82 1.02
CA LEU A 283 2.57 -17.10 0.79
C LEU A 283 1.52 -17.44 1.86
N GLU A 284 1.53 -18.63 2.45
CA GLU A 284 0.69 -18.97 3.61
C GLU A 284 1.10 -18.14 4.82
N VAL A 285 2.41 -17.99 5.08
CA VAL A 285 2.91 -17.07 6.12
C VAL A 285 2.48 -15.62 5.85
N ALA A 286 2.58 -15.16 4.60
CA ALA A 286 2.06 -13.85 4.22
C ALA A 286 0.54 -13.72 4.43
N ALA A 287 -0.23 -14.79 4.23
CA ALA A 287 -1.67 -14.77 4.50
C ALA A 287 -1.98 -14.66 6.00
N LEU A 288 -1.16 -15.31 6.84
CA LEU A 288 -1.25 -15.23 8.30
C LEU A 288 -0.98 -13.81 8.81
N GLU A 289 0.13 -13.22 8.36
CA GLU A 289 0.56 -11.87 8.75
C GLU A 289 -0.26 -10.77 8.06
N GLY A 290 -0.87 -11.08 6.91
CA GLY A 290 -1.51 -10.13 6.02
C GLY A 290 -2.78 -9.47 6.55
N PHE A 291 -3.32 -9.92 7.69
CA PHE A 291 -4.47 -9.28 8.34
C PHE A 291 -4.10 -8.59 9.67
N LEU A 292 -2.82 -8.66 10.08
CA LEU A 292 -2.29 -8.04 11.29
C LEU A 292 -1.85 -6.59 11.01
N LEU A 293 -2.82 -5.68 10.94
CA LEU A 293 -2.56 -4.26 10.66
C LEU A 293 -1.81 -3.53 11.81
N LYS A 294 -2.03 -3.94 13.07
CA LYS A 294 -1.40 -3.32 14.24
C LYS A 294 -0.01 -3.92 14.47
N GLN A 295 1.04 -3.11 14.30
CA GLN A 295 2.45 -3.55 14.38
C GLN A 295 2.98 -3.72 15.82
N GLY A 296 2.18 -3.43 16.85
CA GLY A 296 2.61 -3.52 18.26
C GLY A 296 3.60 -2.43 18.70
N PHE A 297 3.68 -1.31 17.97
CA PHE A 297 4.39 -0.11 18.40
C PHE A 297 3.51 0.74 19.31
N GLY A 298 4.09 1.35 20.35
CA GLY A 298 3.34 2.24 21.23
C GLY A 298 2.93 3.52 20.52
N ASN A 299 1.65 3.88 20.64
CA ASN A 299 1.08 5.08 20.02
C ASN A 299 0.61 6.15 21.03
N TYR A 300 1.14 6.09 22.25
CA TYR A 300 1.03 7.13 23.27
C TYR A 300 2.37 7.82 23.49
N GLU A 301 2.32 9.12 23.84
CA GLU A 301 3.48 9.82 24.38
C GLU A 301 3.87 9.24 25.75
N LYS A 302 5.13 9.43 26.16
CA LYS A 302 5.60 9.00 27.48
C LYS A 302 5.06 9.96 28.55
N TYR A 303 4.14 9.49 29.38
CA TYR A 303 3.68 10.21 30.58
C TYR A 303 3.47 9.23 31.75
N PRO A 304 3.45 9.73 33.01
CA PRO A 304 3.21 8.87 34.18
C PRO A 304 1.94 8.03 34.02
N GLY A 305 2.07 6.71 34.16
CA GLY A 305 0.95 5.75 34.02
C GLY A 305 0.82 5.08 32.65
N VAL A 306 1.65 5.44 31.65
CA VAL A 306 1.71 4.73 30.36
C VAL A 306 2.82 3.71 30.35
N ALA A 307 2.47 2.45 30.11
CA ALA A 307 3.46 1.40 29.92
C ALA A 307 4.09 1.46 28.52
N TYR A 308 5.31 0.94 28.40
CA TYR A 308 6.00 0.79 27.12
C TYR A 308 5.13 -0.01 26.14
N LYS A 309 5.04 0.44 24.87
CA LYS A 309 4.20 -0.17 23.82
C LYS A 309 2.68 -0.14 24.08
N THR A 310 2.19 0.75 24.94
CA THR A 310 0.74 0.95 25.07
C THR A 310 0.14 1.43 23.74
N THR A 311 -0.97 0.81 23.32
CA THR A 311 -1.67 1.15 22.08
C THR A 311 -3.11 1.58 22.32
N ALA A 312 -3.58 2.58 21.60
CA ALA A 312 -4.97 3.02 21.61
C ALA A 312 -5.87 1.95 20.97
N ASN A 313 -7.00 1.66 21.63
CA ASN A 313 -8.03 0.72 21.14
C ASN A 313 -9.30 1.42 20.62
N ILE A 314 -9.26 2.74 20.48
CA ILE A 314 -10.34 3.55 19.90
C ILE A 314 -10.37 3.32 18.38
N LEU A 315 -11.53 3.44 17.72
CA LEU A 315 -11.69 3.26 16.27
C LEU A 315 -10.95 2.02 15.73
N SER A 316 -11.10 0.86 16.37
CA SER A 316 -10.39 -0.38 15.97
C SER A 316 -11.33 -1.47 15.47
N VAL A 317 -12.55 -1.11 15.09
CA VAL A 317 -13.60 -2.06 14.71
C VAL A 317 -13.18 -2.90 13.51
N TRP A 318 -12.60 -2.26 12.49
CA TRP A 318 -12.26 -2.94 11.25
C TRP A 318 -11.03 -3.83 11.41
N SER A 319 -9.96 -3.33 12.03
CA SER A 319 -8.76 -4.13 12.29
C SER A 319 -9.05 -5.30 13.22
N ASN A 320 -9.85 -5.11 14.28
CA ASN A 320 -10.25 -6.20 15.16
C ASN A 320 -11.14 -7.22 14.46
N PHE A 321 -12.05 -6.79 13.57
CA PHE A 321 -12.86 -7.70 12.76
C PHE A 321 -11.99 -8.59 11.87
N LYS A 322 -11.00 -8.01 11.16
CA LYS A 322 -10.09 -8.77 10.31
C LYS A 322 -9.38 -9.87 11.09
N VAL A 323 -8.80 -9.52 12.24
CA VAL A 323 -8.05 -10.46 13.10
C VAL A 323 -8.94 -11.51 13.77
N SER A 324 -10.18 -11.18 14.12
CA SER A 324 -11.05 -12.12 14.85
C SER A 324 -11.91 -13.00 13.95
N THR A 325 -12.21 -12.55 12.73
CA THR A 325 -13.28 -13.14 11.90
C THR A 325 -12.82 -13.62 10.53
N LEU A 326 -11.86 -12.94 9.88
CA LEU A 326 -11.45 -13.36 8.54
C LEU A 326 -10.53 -14.58 8.61
N PRO A 327 -10.63 -15.53 7.67
CA PRO A 327 -9.69 -16.64 7.59
C PRO A 327 -8.30 -16.12 7.17
N HIS A 328 -7.30 -16.37 8.00
CA HIS A 328 -5.91 -15.98 7.74
C HIS A 328 -5.17 -17.01 6.88
N THR A 329 -5.78 -17.42 5.76
CA THR A 329 -5.28 -18.52 4.93
C THR A 329 -5.07 -18.07 3.48
N LEU A 330 -4.11 -18.67 2.79
CA LEU A 330 -3.85 -18.33 1.39
C LEU A 330 -5.06 -18.63 0.51
N ILE A 331 -5.76 -19.74 0.78
CA ILE A 331 -6.94 -20.14 0.01
C ILE A 331 -8.07 -19.11 0.10
N PHE A 332 -8.28 -18.50 1.27
CA PHE A 332 -9.27 -17.43 1.42
C PHE A 332 -8.91 -16.22 0.54
N ILE A 333 -7.65 -15.80 0.55
CA ILE A 333 -7.18 -14.70 -0.31
C ILE A 333 -7.38 -15.04 -1.79
N ILE A 334 -6.98 -16.24 -2.22
CA ILE A 334 -7.16 -16.69 -3.61
C ILE A 334 -8.64 -16.64 -4.01
N VAL A 335 -9.54 -17.20 -3.20
CA VAL A 335 -10.98 -17.22 -3.48
C VAL A 335 -11.56 -15.80 -3.52
N PHE A 336 -11.15 -14.93 -2.58
CA PHE A 336 -11.60 -13.54 -2.53
C PHE A 336 -11.21 -12.78 -3.81
N PHE A 337 -9.94 -12.85 -4.22
CA PHE A 337 -9.46 -12.18 -5.43
C PHE A 337 -10.08 -12.80 -6.69
N ALA A 338 -10.19 -14.12 -6.78
CA ALA A 338 -10.82 -14.80 -7.91
C ALA A 338 -12.29 -14.40 -8.07
N GLY A 339 -13.05 -14.37 -6.97
CA GLY A 339 -14.44 -13.91 -6.95
C GLY A 339 -14.57 -12.46 -7.39
N PHE A 340 -13.69 -11.58 -6.91
CA PHE A 340 -13.67 -10.18 -7.30
C PHE A 340 -13.39 -10.00 -8.81
N PHE A 341 -12.39 -10.68 -9.35
CA PHE A 341 -12.09 -10.63 -10.79
C PHE A 341 -13.19 -11.24 -11.65
N LEU A 342 -13.86 -12.30 -11.18
CA LEU A 342 -15.01 -12.86 -11.87
C LEU A 342 -16.14 -11.82 -12.00
N VAL A 343 -16.49 -11.13 -10.90
CA VAL A 343 -17.51 -10.08 -10.93
C VAL A 343 -17.09 -8.92 -11.84
N LEU A 344 -15.82 -8.47 -11.76
CA LEU A 344 -15.28 -7.45 -12.65
C LEU A 344 -15.40 -7.85 -14.13
N ALA A 345 -15.00 -9.08 -14.48
CA ALA A 345 -15.05 -9.57 -15.85
C ALA A 345 -16.49 -9.64 -16.37
N LEU A 346 -17.41 -10.19 -15.57
CA LEU A 346 -18.83 -10.26 -15.93
C LEU A 346 -19.43 -8.88 -16.17
N GLU A 347 -19.16 -7.91 -15.27
CA GLU A 347 -19.65 -6.55 -15.44
C GLU A 347 -18.97 -5.85 -16.63
N TYR A 348 -17.70 -6.14 -16.92
CA TYR A 348 -16.98 -5.53 -18.05
C TYR A 348 -17.54 -5.97 -19.40
N ILE A 349 -17.92 -7.25 -19.49
CA ILE A 349 -18.57 -7.84 -20.68
C ILE A 349 -19.98 -7.28 -20.83
N ARG A 350 -20.75 -7.21 -19.74
CA ARG A 350 -22.14 -6.71 -19.74
C ARG A 350 -22.25 -5.23 -20.10
N ASN A 351 -21.32 -4.40 -19.63
CA ASN A 351 -21.38 -2.95 -19.81
C ASN A 351 -20.52 -2.50 -21.01
N LYS A 352 -21.15 -1.85 -22.00
CA LYS A 352 -20.46 -1.21 -23.14
C LYS A 352 -20.08 0.26 -22.88
N ASP A 353 -20.58 0.83 -21.78
CA ASP A 353 -20.33 2.20 -21.38
C ASP A 353 -18.84 2.43 -21.05
N ILE A 354 -18.23 3.45 -21.67
CA ILE A 354 -16.79 3.74 -21.52
C ILE A 354 -16.45 4.08 -20.07
N GLN A 355 -17.36 4.79 -19.38
CA GLN A 355 -17.21 5.19 -18.00
C GLN A 355 -17.29 3.99 -17.05
N MET A 356 -18.24 3.06 -17.23
CA MET A 356 -18.27 1.82 -16.43
C MET A 356 -16.99 0.99 -16.62
N ARG A 357 -16.54 0.85 -17.87
CA ARG A 357 -15.32 0.10 -18.15
C ARG A 357 -14.09 0.75 -17.51
N LEU A 358 -14.01 2.08 -17.51
CA LEU A 358 -12.96 2.80 -16.79
C LEU A 358 -13.03 2.56 -15.28
N LEU A 359 -14.21 2.56 -14.68
CA LEU A 359 -14.37 2.24 -13.25
C LEU A 359 -13.84 0.83 -12.94
N MET A 360 -14.16 -0.15 -13.79
CA MET A 360 -13.67 -1.52 -13.65
C MET A 360 -12.16 -1.63 -13.89
N GLU A 361 -11.60 -0.88 -14.84
CA GLU A 361 -10.15 -0.80 -15.07
C GLU A 361 -9.42 -0.20 -13.86
N ILE A 362 -10.00 0.79 -13.19
CA ILE A 362 -9.47 1.34 -11.92
C ILE A 362 -9.55 0.30 -10.80
N MET A 363 -10.66 -0.42 -10.67
CA MET A 363 -10.79 -1.49 -9.67
C MET A 363 -9.85 -2.66 -9.94
N ALA A 364 -9.63 -3.00 -11.22
CA ALA A 364 -8.64 -3.99 -11.65
C ALA A 364 -7.20 -3.53 -11.32
N PHE A 365 -6.89 -2.24 -11.49
CA PHE A 365 -5.62 -1.68 -11.05
C PHE A 365 -5.42 -1.86 -9.53
N ILE A 366 -6.44 -1.57 -8.72
CA ILE A 366 -6.37 -1.74 -7.26
C ILE A 366 -6.16 -3.21 -6.89
N SER A 367 -6.89 -4.15 -7.52
CA SER A 367 -6.76 -5.57 -7.20
C SER A 367 -5.44 -6.17 -7.68
N LEU A 368 -4.96 -5.81 -8.87
CA LEU A 368 -3.63 -6.21 -9.35
C LEU A 368 -2.51 -5.65 -8.48
N THR A 369 -2.65 -4.41 -7.99
CA THR A 369 -1.74 -3.84 -6.99
C THR A 369 -1.75 -4.68 -5.71
N GLY A 370 -2.94 -5.07 -5.21
CA GLY A 370 -3.05 -5.95 -4.04
C GLY A 370 -2.28 -7.26 -4.21
N ILE A 371 -2.47 -7.97 -5.33
CA ILE A 371 -1.75 -9.23 -5.62
C ILE A 371 -0.24 -9.01 -5.65
N MET A 372 0.21 -7.98 -6.37
CA MET A 372 1.62 -7.65 -6.47
C MET A 372 2.23 -7.40 -5.09
N GLN A 373 1.53 -6.66 -4.24
CA GLN A 373 2.00 -6.29 -2.90
C GLN A 373 1.91 -7.42 -1.88
N PHE A 374 1.13 -8.46 -2.18
CA PHE A 374 1.11 -9.70 -1.40
C PHE A 374 2.34 -10.56 -1.69
N VAL A 375 2.79 -10.61 -2.95
CA VAL A 375 3.91 -11.45 -3.39
C VAL A 375 5.27 -10.76 -3.20
N MET A 376 5.33 -9.44 -3.43
CA MET A 376 6.60 -8.70 -3.42
C MET A 376 7.43 -8.83 -2.14
N PRO A 377 6.86 -8.77 -0.91
CA PRO A 377 7.65 -8.93 0.31
C PRO A 377 8.41 -10.24 0.36
N ILE A 378 7.82 -11.35 -0.10
CA ILE A 378 8.47 -12.67 -0.12
C ILE A 378 9.70 -12.71 -1.05
N ILE A 379 9.68 -11.94 -2.13
CA ILE A 379 10.78 -11.86 -3.12
C ILE A 379 11.79 -10.76 -2.75
N GLY A 380 11.35 -9.74 -2.03
CA GLY A 380 12.09 -8.50 -1.79
C GLY A 380 12.73 -8.37 -0.42
N ASP A 381 12.06 -8.90 0.61
CA ASP A 381 12.35 -8.67 2.02
C ASP A 381 12.27 -9.97 2.86
N GLY A 382 11.88 -11.11 2.27
CA GLY A 382 11.64 -12.36 3.01
C GLY A 382 10.49 -12.22 4.00
N GLU A 383 10.61 -12.80 5.19
CA GLU A 383 9.59 -12.69 6.25
C GLU A 383 9.86 -11.55 7.25
N ALA A 384 10.81 -10.65 6.95
CA ALA A 384 11.17 -9.58 7.87
C ALA A 384 10.10 -8.47 7.87
N ASP A 385 9.63 -8.08 9.05
CA ASP A 385 8.58 -7.08 9.23
C ASP A 385 7.36 -7.29 8.30
N LEU A 386 7.02 -8.55 8.03
CA LEU A 386 6.13 -8.94 6.92
C LEU A 386 4.76 -8.25 6.98
N SER A 387 4.16 -8.17 8.16
CA SER A 387 2.89 -7.45 8.42
C SER A 387 2.93 -5.99 7.95
N LYS A 388 4.05 -5.29 8.14
CA LYS A 388 4.24 -3.90 7.69
C LYS A 388 4.42 -3.85 6.17
N HIS A 389 5.19 -4.76 5.58
CA HIS A 389 5.37 -4.83 4.13
C HIS A 389 4.06 -5.21 3.39
N LEU A 390 3.12 -5.87 4.08
CA LEU A 390 1.76 -6.17 3.59
C LEU A 390 0.75 -5.03 3.79
N PHE A 391 1.18 -3.85 4.24
CA PHE A 391 0.28 -2.70 4.45
C PHE A 391 -0.49 -2.32 3.18
N LEU A 392 0.18 -2.20 2.03
CA LEU A 392 -0.49 -1.82 0.78
C LEU A 392 -1.41 -2.94 0.25
N PHE A 393 -1.04 -4.21 0.45
CA PHE A 393 -1.96 -5.32 0.20
C PHE A 393 -3.26 -5.14 0.98
N ASN A 394 -3.18 -4.78 2.27
CA ASN A 394 -4.36 -4.51 3.09
C ASN A 394 -5.19 -3.35 2.56
N VAL A 395 -4.57 -2.21 2.21
CA VAL A 395 -5.32 -1.07 1.66
C VAL A 395 -6.08 -1.45 0.38
N CYS A 396 -5.45 -2.22 -0.50
CA CYS A 396 -6.09 -2.73 -1.72
C CYS A 396 -7.23 -3.70 -1.40
N PHE A 397 -7.02 -4.66 -0.50
CA PHE A 397 -8.06 -5.59 -0.04
C PHE A 397 -9.26 -4.83 0.55
N ASP A 398 -9.00 -3.81 1.36
CA ASP A 398 -10.02 -3.03 2.05
C ASP A 398 -10.81 -2.12 1.10
N LEU A 399 -10.16 -1.58 0.06
CA LEU A 399 -10.81 -0.90 -1.06
C LEU A 399 -11.71 -1.86 -1.85
N MET A 400 -11.23 -3.07 -2.14
CA MET A 400 -12.02 -4.11 -2.81
C MET A 400 -13.23 -4.52 -1.96
N PHE A 401 -13.04 -4.77 -0.66
CA PHE A 401 -14.10 -5.09 0.28
C PHE A 401 -15.15 -3.98 0.33
N THR A 402 -14.71 -2.73 0.49
CA THR A 402 -15.60 -1.56 0.47
C THR A 402 -16.39 -1.49 -0.83
N ALA A 403 -15.74 -1.71 -1.97
CA ALA A 403 -16.41 -1.74 -3.27
C ALA A 403 -17.45 -2.87 -3.37
N ILE A 404 -17.14 -4.08 -2.89
CA ILE A 404 -18.07 -5.22 -2.85
C ILE A 404 -19.30 -4.87 -2.02
N VAL A 405 -19.12 -4.34 -0.80
CA VAL A 405 -20.22 -3.99 0.10
C VAL A 405 -21.12 -2.93 -0.55
N VAL A 406 -20.54 -1.84 -1.04
CA VAL A 406 -21.30 -0.75 -1.67
C VAL A 406 -22.04 -1.24 -2.92
N TYR A 407 -21.37 -2.02 -3.78
CA TYR A 407 -21.96 -2.53 -5.00
C TYR A 407 -23.08 -3.53 -4.72
N SER A 408 -22.88 -4.45 -3.77
CA SER A 408 -23.88 -5.48 -3.41
C SER A 408 -25.15 -4.84 -2.83
N LEU A 409 -24.99 -3.89 -1.91
CA LEU A 409 -26.11 -3.15 -1.34
C LEU A 409 -26.85 -2.34 -2.40
N TYR A 410 -26.12 -1.70 -3.31
CA TYR A 410 -26.72 -0.98 -4.44
C TYR A 410 -27.58 -1.91 -5.33
N ARG A 411 -27.07 -3.11 -5.65
CA ARG A 411 -27.77 -4.10 -6.48
C ARG A 411 -29.00 -4.65 -5.78
N LEU A 412 -28.91 -4.98 -4.50
CA LEU A 412 -30.03 -5.48 -3.70
C LEU A 412 -31.16 -4.46 -3.64
N TRP A 413 -30.87 -3.21 -3.31
CA TRP A 413 -31.88 -2.16 -3.26
C TRP A 413 -32.51 -1.88 -4.63
N SER A 414 -31.70 -1.89 -5.70
CA SER A 414 -32.22 -1.71 -7.06
C SER A 414 -33.18 -2.83 -7.45
N PHE A 415 -32.89 -4.07 -7.04
CA PHE A 415 -33.78 -5.22 -7.22
C PHE A 415 -35.09 -5.04 -6.43
N PHE A 416 -35.03 -4.70 -5.14
CA PHE A 416 -36.22 -4.47 -4.31
C PHE A 416 -37.10 -3.34 -4.85
N ARG A 417 -36.49 -2.23 -5.30
CA ARG A 417 -37.24 -1.11 -5.87
C ARG A 417 -38.02 -1.52 -7.12
N ILE A 418 -37.40 -2.27 -8.04
CA ILE A 418 -38.06 -2.76 -9.26
C ILE A 418 -39.19 -3.74 -8.89
N PHE A 419 -38.96 -4.63 -7.93
CA PHE A 419 -39.96 -5.58 -7.47
C PHE A 419 -41.18 -4.89 -6.85
N CYS A 420 -40.99 -3.92 -5.97
CA CYS A 420 -42.08 -3.14 -5.37
C CYS A 420 -42.87 -2.34 -6.41
N THR A 421 -42.22 -1.70 -7.39
CA THR A 421 -42.92 -1.00 -8.47
C THR A 421 -43.78 -1.96 -9.30
N ARG A 422 -43.27 -3.17 -9.58
CA ARG A 422 -44.05 -4.20 -10.32
C ARG A 422 -45.25 -4.71 -9.53
N LEU A 423 -45.12 -4.88 -8.20
CA LEU A 423 -46.25 -5.25 -7.33
C LEU A 423 -47.32 -4.17 -7.24
N GLN A 424 -46.93 -2.89 -7.26
CA GLN A 424 -47.88 -1.77 -7.27
C GLN A 424 -48.62 -1.61 -8.60
N LEU A 425 -48.01 -2.00 -9.73
CA LEU A 425 -48.66 -2.00 -11.05
C LEU A 425 -49.56 -3.24 -11.30
N SER A 426 -49.45 -4.26 -10.44
CA SER A 426 -50.24 -5.50 -10.48
C SER A 426 -51.50 -5.44 -9.61
N LYS A 427 -51.65 -4.38 -8.82
CA LYS A 427 -52.87 -4.05 -8.06
C LYS A 427 -53.57 -2.91 -8.76
#